data_AF-A0A382WU33-F1
#
_entry.id   AF-A0A382WU33-F1
#
_cell.length_a   1.000
_cell.length_b   1.000
_cell.length_c   1.000
_cell.angle_alpha   90.00
_cell.angle_beta   90.00
_cell.angle_gamma   90.00
#
_symmetry.space_group_name_H-M   'P 1'
#
loop_
_entity.id
_entity.type
_entity.pdbx_description
1 polymer ?
#
loop_
_entity_poly.entity_id
_entity_poly.type
_entity_poly.pdbx_seq_one_letter_code
_entity_poly.pdbx_strand_id
1 'polypeptide(L)'
;MQFKISARRNKYLGQWASQILGYDQEKEKEYIQSVIKADFEEAGDEDVFRKIKADLKDHNISDEEIRKKMDELNEKAKSEFK
;
A
#
# COMPACT_ATOMS: atom_id res chain seq x y z
N MET A 1 1.49 -11.72 -15.01
CA MET A 1 0.41 -10.81 -14.58
C MET A 1 0.48 -10.48 -13.09
N GLN A 2 0.78 -11.44 -12.21
CA GLN A 2 0.90 -11.24 -10.75
C GLN A 2 1.77 -10.02 -10.36
N PHE A 3 2.97 -9.87 -10.95
CA PHE A 3 3.84 -8.70 -10.68
C PHE A 3 3.21 -7.34 -11.04
N LYS A 4 2.43 -7.27 -12.13
CA LYS A 4 1.74 -6.02 -12.53
C LYS A 4 0.61 -5.68 -11.56
N ILE A 5 -0.10 -6.71 -11.07
CA ILE A 5 -1.16 -6.58 -10.08
C ILE A 5 -0.58 -6.15 -8.73
N SER A 6 0.49 -6.80 -8.25
CA SER A 6 1.16 -6.43 -6.98
C SER A 6 1.65 -4.98 -7.01
N ALA A 7 2.40 -4.60 -8.05
CA ALA A 7 2.87 -3.22 -8.21
C ALA A 7 1.72 -2.20 -8.21
N ARG A 8 0.55 -2.56 -8.77
CA ARG A 8 -0.62 -1.68 -8.79
C ARG A 8 -1.35 -1.61 -7.46
N ARG A 9 -1.52 -2.75 -6.77
CA ARG A 9 -2.04 -2.81 -5.40
C ARG A 9 -1.19 -1.95 -4.48
N ASN A 10 0.14 -2.10 -4.53
CA ASN A 10 1.09 -1.38 -3.70
C ASN A 10 1.07 0.12 -4.01
N LYS A 11 0.88 0.50 -5.27
CA LYS A 11 0.61 1.89 -5.64
C LYS A 11 -0.65 2.43 -4.96
N TYR A 12 -1.78 1.72 -5.02
CA TYR A 12 -3.00 2.18 -4.38
C TYR A 12 -2.89 2.25 -2.86
N LEU A 13 -2.15 1.32 -2.24
CA LEU A 13 -1.87 1.34 -0.80
C LEU A 13 -1.05 2.57 -0.42
N GLY A 14 0.01 2.86 -1.18
CA GLY A 14 0.82 4.07 -0.99
C GLY A 14 -0.01 5.35 -1.13
N GLN A 15 -0.89 5.41 -2.13
CA GLN A 15 -1.82 6.55 -2.29
C GLN A 15 -2.73 6.70 -1.08
N TRP A 16 -3.42 5.63 -0.69
CA TRP A 16 -4.33 5.66 0.45
C TRP A 16 -3.65 6.10 1.76
N ALA A 17 -2.50 5.51 2.09
CA ALA A 17 -1.76 5.89 3.29
C ALA A 17 -1.22 7.32 3.20
N SER A 18 -0.73 7.77 2.04
CA SER A 18 -0.26 9.15 1.85
C SER A 18 -1.36 10.20 2.05
N GLN A 19 -2.61 9.89 1.67
CA GLN A 19 -3.76 10.76 1.92
C GLN A 19 -4.06 10.90 3.42
N ILE A 20 -3.89 9.82 4.19
CA ILE A 20 -4.06 9.84 5.65
C ILE A 20 -2.93 10.65 6.30
N LEU A 21 -1.69 10.44 5.84
CA LEU A 21 -0.49 11.14 6.31
C LEU A 21 -0.45 12.63 5.91
N GLY A 22 -1.38 13.09 5.05
CA GLY A 22 -1.45 14.47 4.59
C GLY A 22 -0.28 14.86 3.67
N TYR A 23 0.20 13.93 2.85
CA TYR A 23 1.31 14.19 1.92
C TYR A 23 0.85 14.93 0.66
N ASP A 24 1.66 15.88 0.22
CA ASP A 24 1.52 16.53 -1.08
C ASP A 24 1.82 15.58 -2.24
N GLN A 25 1.48 15.98 -3.46
CA GLN A 25 1.58 15.12 -4.65
C GLN A 25 3.01 14.60 -4.95
N GLU A 26 4.06 15.36 -4.60
CA GLU A 26 5.45 14.88 -4.70
C GLU A 26 5.77 13.83 -3.65
N LYS A 27 5.44 14.09 -2.38
CA LYS A 27 5.64 13.12 -1.29
C LYS A 27 4.80 11.86 -1.47
N GLU A 28 3.58 11.97 -1.99
CA GLU A 28 2.75 10.82 -2.36
C GLU A 28 3.52 9.92 -3.35
N LYS A 29 4.08 10.49 -4.41
CA LYS A 29 4.82 9.71 -5.42
C LYS A 29 6.04 9.03 -4.82
N GLU A 30 6.80 9.73 -3.99
CA GLU A 30 7.96 9.15 -3.31
C GLU A 30 7.54 8.02 -2.35
N TYR A 31 6.46 8.24 -1.60
CA TYR A 31 5.93 7.25 -0.67
C TYR A 31 5.43 6.00 -1.39
N ILE A 32 4.70 6.15 -2.50
CA ILE A 32 4.30 5.04 -3.37
C ILE A 32 5.52 4.22 -3.81
N GLN A 33 6.59 4.87 -4.24
CA GLN A 33 7.81 4.17 -4.66
C GLN A 33 8.46 3.44 -3.48
N SER A 34 8.44 4.03 -2.29
CA SER A 34 8.93 3.38 -1.06
C SER A 34 8.11 2.14 -0.69
N VAL A 35 6.77 2.21 -0.79
CA VAL A 35 5.87 1.07 -0.52
C VAL A 35 6.08 -0.04 -1.55
N ILE A 36 6.23 0.31 -2.84
CA ILE A 36 6.53 -0.67 -3.88
C ILE A 36 7.88 -1.34 -3.62
N LYS A 37 8.91 -0.60 -3.20
CA LYS A 37 10.23 -1.16 -2.88
C LYS A 37 10.19 -2.12 -1.70
N ALA A 38 9.41 -1.83 -0.67
CA ALA A 38 9.27 -2.70 0.50
C ALA A 38 8.72 -4.10 0.13
N ASP A 39 7.89 -4.20 -0.91
CA ASP A 39 7.36 -5.48 -1.44
C ASP A 39 8.44 -6.39 -2.06
N PHE A 40 9.64 -5.86 -2.36
CA PHE A 40 10.74 -6.62 -2.95
C PHE A 40 11.73 -7.17 -1.92
N GLU A 41 11.63 -6.76 -0.65
CA GLU A 41 12.60 -7.16 0.39
C GLU A 41 12.34 -8.59 0.91
N GLU A 42 11.07 -8.99 1.06
CA GLU A 42 10.69 -10.34 1.49
C GLU A 42 9.53 -10.89 0.66
N ALA A 43 9.40 -12.22 0.59
CA ALA A 43 8.33 -12.86 -0.16
C ALA A 43 7.02 -12.78 0.62
N GLY A 44 6.19 -11.78 0.31
CA GLY A 44 4.83 -11.67 0.84
C GLY A 44 4.38 -10.23 1.02
N ASP A 45 3.21 -10.08 1.63
CA ASP A 45 2.57 -8.78 1.85
C ASP A 45 2.87 -8.19 3.24
N GLU A 46 3.67 -8.90 4.06
CA GLU A 46 3.91 -8.55 5.45
C GLU A 46 4.76 -7.29 5.62
N ASP A 47 5.79 -7.07 4.80
CA ASP A 47 6.61 -5.85 4.87
C ASP A 47 5.81 -4.60 4.54
N VAL A 48 4.96 -4.68 3.52
CA VAL A 48 4.04 -3.61 3.15
C VAL A 48 3.09 -3.31 4.29
N PHE A 49 2.49 -4.35 4.90
CA PHE A 49 1.62 -4.18 6.05
C PHE A 49 2.33 -3.52 7.24
N ARG A 50 3.51 -4.01 7.63
CA ARG A 50 4.29 -3.48 8.75
C ARG A 50 4.70 -2.03 8.52
N LYS A 51 5.12 -1.69 7.29
CA LYS A 51 5.46 -0.33 6.89
C LYS A 51 4.26 0.61 7.04
N ILE A 52 3.14 0.27 6.42
CA ILE A 52 1.91 1.07 6.45
C ILE A 52 1.40 1.21 7.89
N LYS A 53 1.42 0.14 8.67
CA LYS A 53 1.06 0.18 10.10
C LYS A 53 1.96 1.12 10.89
N ALA A 54 3.28 1.06 10.66
CA ALA A 54 4.23 1.92 11.35
C ALA A 54 4.06 3.39 10.97
N ASP A 55 3.79 3.68 9.70
CA ASP A 55 3.55 5.04 9.21
C ASP A 55 2.21 5.59 9.73
N LEU A 56 1.16 4.76 9.78
CA LEU A 56 -0.19 5.16 10.22
C LEU A 56 -0.44 5.01 11.73
N LYS A 57 0.58 4.68 12.53
CA LYS A 57 0.44 4.45 13.98
C LYS A 57 -0.15 5.65 14.73
N ASP A 58 0.13 6.87 14.25
CA ASP A 58 -0.36 8.13 14.83
C ASP A 58 -1.80 8.47 14.41
N HIS A 59 -2.38 7.72 13.45
CA HIS A 59 -3.70 7.98 12.87
C HIS A 59 -4.83 7.10 13.43
N ASN A 60 -4.60 6.34 14.51
CA ASN A 60 -5.61 5.44 15.12
C ASN A 60 -6.22 4.42 14.14
N ILE A 61 -5.45 3.99 13.13
CA ILE A 61 -5.91 2.96 12.18
C ILE A 61 -5.62 1.56 12.77
N SER A 62 -6.65 0.72 12.87
CA SER A 62 -6.52 -0.65 13.35
C SER A 62 -5.89 -1.58 12.31
N ASP A 63 -5.24 -2.63 12.78
CA ASP A 63 -4.65 -3.70 11.94
C ASP A 63 -5.65 -4.31 10.95
N GLU A 64 -6.88 -4.53 11.40
CA GLU A 64 -7.97 -5.07 10.59
C GLU A 64 -8.35 -4.13 9.44
N GLU A 65 -8.37 -2.81 9.68
CA GLU A 65 -8.69 -1.83 8.65
C GLU A 65 -7.59 -1.78 7.57
N ILE A 66 -6.31 -1.86 7.98
CA ILE A 66 -5.19 -1.93 7.03
C ILE A 66 -5.31 -3.20 6.17
N ARG A 67 -5.53 -4.37 6.79
CA ARG A 67 -5.66 -5.64 6.06
C ARG A 67 -6.85 -5.64 5.11
N LYS A 68 -7.99 -5.12 5.55
CA LYS A 68 -9.18 -4.97 4.72
C LYS A 68 -8.89 -4.07 3.52
N LYS A 69 -8.14 -2.98 3.72
CA LYS A 69 -7.74 -2.09 2.63
C LYS A 69 -6.78 -2.75 1.64
N MET A 70 -5.83 -3.55 2.14
CA MET A 70 -4.94 -4.33 1.27
C MET A 70 -5.72 -5.30 0.38
N ASP A 71 -6.71 -5.98 0.93
CA ASP A 71 -7.56 -6.92 0.16
C ASP A 71 -8.43 -6.19 -0.87
N GLU A 72 -9.14 -5.13 -0.46
CA GLU A 72 -9.95 -4.29 -1.35
C GLU A 72 -9.14 -3.75 -2.54
N LEU A 73 -7.93 -3.25 -2.26
CA LEU A 73 -7.05 -2.71 -3.29
C LEU A 73 -6.43 -3.79 -4.17
N ASN A 74 -6.25 -5.00 -3.65
CA ASN A 74 -5.82 -6.16 -4.40
C ASN A 74 -6.90 -6.62 -5.39
N GLU A 75 -8.15 -6.71 -4.95
CA GLU A 75 -9.29 -7.01 -5.82
C GLU A 75 -9.48 -5.95 -6.92
N LYS A 76 -9.35 -4.67 -6.54
CA LYS A 76 -9.38 -3.55 -7.49
C LYS A 76 -8.25 -3.66 -8.51
N ALA A 77 -7.03 -3.93 -8.06
CA ALA A 77 -5.88 -4.12 -8.94
C ALA A 77 -6.10 -5.31 -9.88
N LYS A 78 -6.60 -6.46 -9.39
CA LYS A 78 -6.91 -7.63 -10.21
C LYS A 78 -7.94 -7.31 -11.30
N SER A 79 -8.97 -6.55 -10.96
CA SER A 79 -10.07 -6.19 -11.87
C SER A 79 -9.60 -5.29 -13.02
N GLU A 80 -8.64 -4.40 -12.77
CA GLU A 80 -8.05 -3.52 -13.79
C GLU A 80 -7.18 -4.27 -14.83
N PHE A 81 -6.73 -5.49 -14.51
CA PHE A 81 -5.90 -6.32 -15.39
C PHE A 81 -6.63 -7.58 -15.89
N LYS A 82 -7.95 -7.66 -15.66
CA LYS A 82 -8.82 -8.74 -16.13
C LYS A 82 -9.43 -8.38 -17.48
#